data_AF-A0A963I5U5-F1
#
_entry.id   AF-A0A963I5U5-F1
#
_cell.length_a   1.000
_cell.length_b   1.000
_cell.length_c   1.000
_cell.angle_alpha   90.00
_cell.angle_beta   90.00
_cell.angle_gamma   90.00
#
_symmetry.space_group_name_H-M   'P 1'
#
loop_
_entity.id
_entity.type
_entity.pdbx_description
1 polymer ?
#
loop_
_entity_poly.entity_id
_entity_poly.type
_entity_poly.pdbx_seq_one_letter_code
_entity_poly.pdbx_strand_id
1 'polypeptide(L)'
;MTMKERNTKLSAAEAVAGDRDLIKALMKEALQEVLEGEMTDFLGAGPGERTESRSGYRAGYYGRSLVTRIGKLELRVPRDRGGEFSTALFERYARSEKALVAALAEMYVQGVSTRKVKAITEELCGHSFSASSISAINKGLDETLAKFAHRPLDEPYPYLILDARYERIRDNGVIAHQAVLIAIGINWEGKRQVLAVEMANRESQSSWKDFLLRLKERGLSGVEFVVSDDHAGLKKAIAVVLTEAAWQRCYVHFLRNALDYLPRKADDDCLQELRWIYDRRDIQEAQRDLSAWIGKWQAKYPKLVDWVEANILETLTFYRLPRAHHKHLKSTNMLERLNEEIKRRTLVVRIFPNTESCLRLIRALCVETHETWLEDNRYLNMTFLAEQKKELLRLAA
;
A
#
# COMPACT_ATOMS: atom_id res chain seq x y z
N MET A 1 -46.55 19.88 -20.25
CA MET A 1 -46.16 18.47 -20.49
C MET A 1 -47.12 17.58 -19.71
N THR A 2 -47.96 16.82 -20.41
CA THR A 2 -49.00 15.98 -19.79
C THR A 2 -48.37 14.75 -19.11
N MET A 3 -49.02 14.16 -18.08
CA MET A 3 -48.52 12.94 -17.42
C MET A 3 -48.20 11.80 -18.40
N LYS A 4 -48.92 11.74 -19.52
CA LYS A 4 -48.73 10.77 -20.61
C LYS A 4 -47.40 10.98 -21.35
N GLU A 5 -47.00 12.23 -21.60
CA GLU A 5 -45.70 12.59 -22.20
C GLU A 5 -44.52 12.38 -21.25
N ARG A 6 -44.74 12.52 -19.93
CA ARG A 6 -43.73 12.16 -18.92
C ARG A 6 -43.50 10.65 -18.85
N ASN A 7 -44.57 9.84 -18.89
CA ASN A 7 -44.46 8.38 -18.87
C ASN A 7 -43.80 7.79 -20.13
N THR A 8 -44.06 8.33 -21.33
CA THR A 8 -43.37 7.88 -22.55
C THR A 8 -41.91 8.30 -22.62
N LYS A 9 -41.54 9.48 -22.08
CA LYS A 9 -40.13 9.87 -21.97
C LYS A 9 -39.38 9.04 -20.92
N LEU A 10 -40.02 8.69 -19.79
CA LEU A 10 -39.44 7.77 -18.82
C LEU A 10 -39.28 6.37 -19.43
N SER A 11 -40.27 5.84 -20.14
CA SER A 11 -40.16 4.49 -20.74
C SER A 11 -39.12 4.43 -21.86
N ALA A 12 -38.95 5.51 -22.63
CA ALA A 12 -37.89 5.61 -23.64
C ALA A 12 -36.50 5.74 -23.00
N ALA A 13 -36.37 6.51 -21.91
CA ALA A 13 -35.12 6.60 -21.14
C ALA A 13 -34.76 5.27 -20.45
N GLU A 14 -35.75 4.53 -19.94
CA GLU A 14 -35.58 3.20 -19.34
C GLU A 14 -35.23 2.15 -20.39
N ALA A 15 -35.84 2.21 -21.59
CA ALA A 15 -35.47 1.36 -22.72
C ALA A 15 -34.05 1.63 -23.21
N VAL A 16 -33.62 2.90 -23.27
CA VAL A 16 -32.23 3.28 -23.59
C VAL A 16 -31.26 2.87 -22.50
N ALA A 17 -31.64 2.99 -21.22
CA ALA A 17 -30.79 2.63 -20.09
C ALA A 17 -30.59 1.11 -19.94
N GLY A 18 -31.58 0.30 -20.36
CA GLY A 18 -31.51 -1.16 -20.33
C GLY A 18 -30.89 -1.81 -21.57
N ASP A 19 -30.88 -1.11 -22.71
CA ASP A 19 -30.36 -1.63 -23.98
C ASP A 19 -28.90 -1.21 -24.21
N ARG A 20 -27.99 -2.09 -23.82
CA ARG A 20 -26.55 -1.91 -23.97
C ARG A 20 -26.12 -1.71 -25.43
N ASP A 21 -26.80 -2.32 -26.39
CA ASP A 21 -26.45 -2.19 -27.81
C ASP A 21 -26.84 -0.82 -28.35
N LEU A 22 -27.95 -0.25 -27.86
CA LEU A 22 -28.35 1.11 -28.21
C LEU A 22 -27.36 2.15 -27.65
N ILE A 23 -26.96 2.04 -26.38
CA ILE A 23 -25.94 2.93 -25.78
C ILE A 23 -24.63 2.84 -26.56
N LYS A 24 -24.24 1.62 -26.94
CA LYS A 24 -23.03 1.36 -27.73
C LYS A 24 -23.10 2.02 -29.11
N ALA A 25 -24.25 1.98 -29.77
CA ALA A 25 -24.46 2.64 -31.06
C ALA A 25 -24.36 4.18 -30.93
N LEU A 26 -25.04 4.76 -29.94
CA LEU A 26 -25.02 6.21 -29.69
C LEU A 26 -23.60 6.71 -29.37
N MET A 27 -22.86 6.00 -28.51
CA MET A 27 -21.48 6.35 -28.19
C MET A 27 -20.56 6.25 -29.41
N LYS A 28 -20.75 5.23 -30.25
CA LYS A 28 -20.00 5.09 -31.50
C LYS A 28 -20.25 6.27 -32.44
N GLU A 29 -21.51 6.69 -32.60
CA GLU A 29 -21.86 7.83 -33.45
C GLU A 29 -21.27 9.13 -32.91
N ALA A 30 -21.42 9.40 -31.61
CA ALA A 30 -20.83 10.58 -30.97
C ALA A 30 -19.30 10.64 -31.13
N LEU A 31 -18.60 9.53 -30.90
CA LEU A 31 -17.14 9.47 -31.11
C LEU A 31 -16.76 9.63 -32.58
N GLN A 32 -17.58 9.10 -33.51
CA GLN A 32 -17.36 9.28 -34.94
C GLN A 32 -17.48 10.77 -35.33
N GLU A 33 -18.48 11.48 -34.82
CA GLU A 33 -18.63 12.92 -35.06
C GLU A 33 -17.44 13.72 -34.52
N VAL A 34 -16.96 13.41 -33.32
CA VAL A 34 -15.77 14.08 -32.77
C VAL A 34 -14.53 13.84 -33.65
N LEU A 35 -14.32 12.62 -34.15
CA LEU A 35 -13.22 12.33 -35.08
C LEU A 35 -13.32 13.13 -36.38
N GLU A 36 -14.53 13.28 -36.92
CA GLU A 36 -14.75 14.09 -38.13
C GLU A 36 -14.51 15.59 -37.87
N GLY A 37 -14.90 16.07 -36.68
CA GLY A 37 -14.64 17.43 -36.20
C GLY A 37 -13.15 17.71 -36.05
N GLU A 38 -12.42 16.87 -35.30
CA GLU A 38 -10.97 17.02 -35.12
C GLU A 38 -10.21 17.04 -36.46
N MET A 39 -10.62 16.22 -37.44
CA MET A 39 -10.02 16.24 -38.78
C MET A 39 -10.36 17.54 -39.54
N THR A 40 -11.56 18.07 -39.37
CA THR A 40 -11.96 19.35 -39.96
C THR A 40 -11.12 20.49 -39.39
N ASP A 41 -10.96 20.53 -38.07
CA ASP A 41 -10.16 21.53 -37.37
C ASP A 41 -8.67 21.42 -37.76
N PHE A 42 -8.13 20.21 -37.82
CA PHE A 42 -6.74 19.96 -38.23
C PHE A 42 -6.46 20.44 -39.66
N LEU A 43 -7.41 20.22 -40.59
CA LEU A 43 -7.26 20.62 -41.98
C LEU A 43 -7.68 22.07 -42.26
N GLY A 44 -8.36 22.72 -41.30
CA GLY A 44 -8.99 24.03 -41.46
C GLY A 44 -10.08 24.05 -42.55
N ALA A 45 -10.68 22.91 -42.88
CA ALA A 45 -11.65 22.78 -43.96
C ALA A 45 -12.56 21.55 -43.81
N GLY A 46 -13.87 21.74 -44.02
CA GLY A 46 -14.86 20.68 -44.04
C GLY A 46 -14.78 19.76 -45.27
N PRO A 47 -15.50 18.63 -45.26
CA PRO A 47 -15.59 17.72 -46.41
C PRO A 47 -16.13 18.44 -47.66
N GLY A 48 -15.35 18.44 -48.75
CA GLY A 48 -15.75 19.05 -50.02
C GLY A 48 -15.75 20.58 -50.04
N GLU A 49 -15.44 21.24 -48.92
CA GLU A 49 -15.35 22.69 -48.83
C GLU A 49 -14.20 23.23 -49.70
N ARG A 50 -14.36 24.40 -50.31
CA ARG A 50 -13.30 25.08 -51.05
C ARG A 50 -12.86 26.29 -50.24
N THR A 51 -11.68 26.22 -49.64
CA THR A 51 -11.06 27.32 -48.89
C THR A 51 -9.58 27.42 -49.22
N GLU A 52 -9.06 28.64 -49.23
CA GLU A 52 -7.65 28.92 -49.46
C GLU A 52 -6.80 28.64 -48.21
N SER A 53 -7.40 28.58 -47.01
CA SER A 53 -6.72 28.35 -45.73
C SER A 53 -6.46 26.88 -45.38
N ARG A 54 -6.72 25.95 -46.31
CA ARG A 54 -6.61 24.50 -46.07
C ARG A 54 -5.15 24.06 -45.91
N SER A 55 -4.86 23.27 -44.87
CA SER A 55 -3.51 22.73 -44.61
C SER A 55 -3.23 21.37 -45.27
N GLY A 56 -4.25 20.64 -45.73
CA GLY A 56 -4.09 19.35 -46.37
C GLY A 56 -5.39 18.70 -46.84
N TYR A 57 -5.33 17.45 -47.32
CA TYR A 57 -6.49 16.73 -47.84
C TYR A 57 -6.76 15.44 -47.06
N ARG A 58 -8.05 15.09 -46.94
CA ARG A 58 -8.48 13.79 -46.41
C ARG A 58 -8.12 12.67 -47.39
N ALA A 59 -7.68 11.53 -46.86
CA ALA A 59 -7.23 10.34 -47.59
C ALA A 59 -7.97 9.08 -47.09
N GLY A 60 -9.29 9.18 -46.97
CA GLY A 60 -10.15 8.08 -46.54
C GLY A 60 -10.06 7.81 -45.04
N TYR A 61 -10.29 6.55 -44.68
CA TYR A 61 -10.45 6.10 -43.29
C TYR A 61 -9.71 4.80 -43.06
N TYR A 62 -9.44 4.50 -41.79
CA TYR A 62 -9.11 3.15 -41.37
C TYR A 62 -10.02 2.68 -40.23
N GLY A 63 -10.32 1.39 -40.25
CA GLY A 63 -11.04 0.73 -39.17
C GLY A 63 -10.16 0.62 -37.93
N ARG A 64 -10.72 0.96 -36.78
CA ARG A 64 -10.08 0.76 -35.48
C ARG A 64 -11.11 0.29 -34.47
N SER A 65 -10.79 -0.79 -33.78
CA SER A 65 -11.53 -1.20 -32.60
C SER A 65 -11.04 -0.48 -31.34
N LEU A 66 -11.97 0.03 -30.54
CA LEU A 66 -11.71 0.57 -29.21
C LEU A 66 -12.55 -0.19 -28.18
N VAL A 67 -11.90 -0.86 -27.22
CA VAL A 67 -12.59 -1.52 -26.11
C VAL A 67 -12.91 -0.50 -25.03
N THR A 68 -14.20 -0.31 -24.71
CA THR A 68 -14.68 0.60 -23.68
C THR A 68 -15.48 -0.15 -22.62
N ARG A 69 -15.88 0.54 -21.55
CA ARG A 69 -16.73 -0.02 -20.48
C ARG A 69 -18.09 -0.53 -20.97
N ILE A 70 -18.61 0.02 -22.06
CA ILE A 70 -19.89 -0.41 -22.67
C ILE A 70 -19.70 -1.49 -23.75
N GLY A 71 -18.45 -1.75 -24.16
CA GLY A 71 -18.09 -2.82 -25.08
C GLY A 71 -17.11 -2.40 -26.17
N LYS A 72 -16.86 -3.33 -27.11
CA LYS A 72 -15.96 -3.09 -28.24
C LYS A 72 -16.65 -2.21 -29.31
N LEU A 73 -16.17 -0.99 -29.49
CA LEU A 73 -16.61 -0.05 -30.52
C LEU A 73 -15.74 -0.20 -31.78
N GLU A 74 -16.35 -0.26 -32.95
CA GLU A 74 -15.65 -0.23 -34.25
C GLU A 74 -15.79 1.17 -34.85
N LEU A 75 -14.69 1.93 -34.87
CA LEU A 75 -14.61 3.32 -35.31
C LEU A 75 -13.95 3.42 -36.69
N ARG A 76 -14.31 4.44 -37.47
CA ARG A 76 -13.64 4.78 -38.73
C ARG A 76 -12.83 6.05 -38.51
N VAL A 77 -11.53 5.90 -38.29
CA VAL A 77 -10.66 7.04 -38.01
C VAL A 77 -10.25 7.69 -39.33
N PRO A 78 -10.49 8.99 -39.53
CA PRO A 78 -10.12 9.69 -40.75
C PRO A 78 -8.60 9.77 -40.88
N ARG A 79 -8.12 9.79 -42.13
CA ARG A 79 -6.70 9.98 -42.47
C ARG A 79 -6.53 11.25 -43.26
N ASP A 80 -5.43 11.95 -43.04
CA ASP A 80 -4.93 12.97 -43.94
C ASP A 80 -3.95 12.35 -44.95
N ARG A 81 -3.68 13.05 -46.05
CA ARG A 81 -2.78 12.59 -47.11
C ARG A 81 -1.30 12.62 -46.68
N GLY A 82 -0.94 13.47 -45.72
CA GLY A 82 0.42 13.57 -45.17
C GLY A 82 0.72 12.51 -44.09
N GLY A 83 -0.31 11.89 -43.49
CA GLY A 83 -0.18 10.96 -42.38
C GLY A 83 0.17 11.64 -41.05
N GLU A 84 -0.02 12.95 -40.96
CA GLU A 84 0.35 13.77 -39.81
C GLU A 84 -0.76 13.80 -38.75
N PHE A 85 -2.02 13.57 -39.14
CA PHE A 85 -3.15 13.63 -38.23
C PHE A 85 -3.03 12.60 -37.09
N SER A 86 -3.37 13.05 -35.88
CA SER A 86 -3.55 12.19 -34.72
C SER A 86 -4.70 12.75 -33.88
N THR A 87 -5.68 11.90 -33.60
CA THR A 87 -6.82 12.27 -32.75
C THR A 87 -6.39 12.48 -31.29
N ALA A 88 -7.07 13.37 -30.59
CA ALA A 88 -6.89 13.58 -29.15
C ALA A 88 -7.73 12.61 -28.30
N LEU A 89 -8.77 11.98 -28.89
CA LEU A 89 -9.65 11.02 -28.21
C LEU A 89 -8.90 9.81 -27.64
N PHE A 90 -7.85 9.36 -28.32
CA PHE A 90 -7.03 8.24 -27.86
C PHE A 90 -5.60 8.30 -28.41
N GLU A 91 -4.66 7.76 -27.65
CA GLU A 91 -3.27 7.66 -28.08
C GLU A 91 -3.10 6.70 -29.28
N ARG A 92 -2.04 6.91 -30.05
CA ARG A 92 -1.64 5.99 -31.12
C ARG A 92 -1.44 4.59 -30.52
N TYR A 93 -2.00 3.57 -31.17
CA TYR A 93 -1.97 2.15 -30.75
C TYR A 93 -2.76 1.77 -29.48
N ALA A 94 -3.39 2.70 -28.77
CA ALA A 94 -4.23 2.38 -27.61
C ALA A 94 -5.46 1.52 -27.99
N ARG A 95 -5.59 0.32 -27.44
CA ARG A 95 -6.70 -0.61 -27.78
C ARG A 95 -7.91 -0.50 -26.85
N SER A 96 -7.74 0.17 -25.72
CA SER A 96 -8.74 0.26 -24.67
C SER A 96 -8.85 1.68 -24.14
N GLU A 97 -10.04 2.04 -23.68
CA GLU A 97 -10.33 3.29 -22.99
C GLU A 97 -9.46 3.43 -21.72
N LYS A 98 -8.91 4.63 -21.47
CA LYS A 98 -8.07 4.89 -20.28
C LYS A 98 -8.77 4.59 -18.96
N ALA A 99 -10.05 4.95 -18.84
CA ALA A 99 -10.85 4.69 -17.65
C ALA A 99 -11.03 3.17 -17.40
N LEU A 100 -11.21 2.38 -18.46
CA LEU A 100 -11.27 0.93 -18.34
C LEU A 100 -9.92 0.36 -17.86
N VAL A 101 -8.81 0.80 -18.46
CA VAL A 101 -7.46 0.38 -18.05
C VAL A 101 -7.18 0.70 -16.58
N ALA A 102 -7.56 1.90 -16.13
CA ALA A 102 -7.43 2.29 -14.72
C ALA A 102 -8.26 1.38 -13.79
N ALA A 103 -9.51 1.07 -14.15
CA ALA A 103 -10.35 0.17 -13.37
C ALA A 103 -9.77 -1.26 -13.30
N LEU A 104 -9.15 -1.76 -14.38
CA LEU A 104 -8.46 -3.06 -14.36
C LEU A 104 -7.25 -3.07 -13.43
N ALA A 105 -6.49 -1.97 -13.41
CA ALA A 105 -5.37 -1.81 -12.50
C ALA A 105 -5.82 -1.77 -11.04
N GLU A 106 -6.89 -1.01 -10.76
CA GLU A 106 -7.49 -0.90 -9.43
C GLU A 106 -7.99 -2.27 -8.94
N MET A 107 -8.70 -3.03 -9.78
CA MET A 107 -9.14 -4.39 -9.41
C MET A 107 -7.97 -5.28 -8.98
N TYR A 108 -6.83 -5.18 -9.65
CA TYR A 108 -5.64 -5.93 -9.28
C TYR A 108 -5.07 -5.49 -7.93
N VAL A 109 -4.98 -4.18 -7.68
CA VAL A 109 -4.53 -3.62 -6.39
C VAL A 109 -5.45 -4.06 -5.25
N GLN A 110 -6.77 -4.08 -5.49
CA GLN A 110 -7.78 -4.58 -4.54
C GLN A 110 -7.77 -6.11 -4.39
N GLY A 111 -6.81 -6.82 -4.99
CA GLY A 111 -6.62 -8.26 -4.80
C GLY A 111 -7.54 -9.14 -5.64
N VAL A 112 -8.15 -8.61 -6.71
CA VAL A 112 -8.89 -9.42 -7.67
C VAL A 112 -7.90 -10.19 -8.55
N SER A 113 -7.97 -11.52 -8.53
CA SER A 113 -7.07 -12.34 -9.36
C SER A 113 -7.29 -12.07 -10.84
N THR A 114 -6.25 -12.20 -11.67
CA THR A 114 -6.34 -11.97 -13.12
C THR A 114 -7.42 -12.83 -13.80
N ARG A 115 -7.70 -14.03 -13.26
CA ARG A 115 -8.79 -14.89 -13.72
C ARG A 115 -10.17 -14.32 -13.38
N LYS A 116 -10.34 -13.75 -12.17
CA LYS A 116 -11.59 -13.08 -11.77
C LYS A 116 -11.80 -11.79 -12.56
N VAL A 117 -10.75 -11.00 -12.78
CA VAL A 117 -10.81 -9.81 -13.65
C VAL A 117 -11.32 -10.19 -15.03
N LYS A 118 -10.79 -11.27 -15.63
CA LYS A 118 -11.26 -11.78 -16.92
C LYS A 118 -12.78 -12.01 -16.94
N ALA A 119 -13.30 -12.72 -15.94
CA ALA A 119 -14.73 -13.01 -15.83
C ALA A 119 -15.58 -11.73 -15.66
N ILE A 120 -15.14 -10.81 -14.79
CA ILE A 120 -15.81 -9.52 -14.57
C ILE A 120 -15.86 -8.69 -15.85
N THR A 121 -14.75 -8.64 -16.60
CA THR A 121 -14.67 -7.86 -17.84
C THR A 121 -15.48 -8.45 -18.98
N GLU A 122 -15.56 -9.78 -19.05
CA GLU A 122 -16.43 -10.44 -20.04
C GLU A 122 -17.90 -10.11 -19.75
N GLU A 123 -18.32 -10.19 -18.48
CA GLU A 123 -19.70 -9.91 -18.08
C GLU A 123 -20.06 -8.42 -18.29
N LEU A 124 -19.27 -7.50 -17.74
CA LEU A 124 -19.57 -6.08 -17.77
C LEU A 124 -19.30 -5.45 -19.14
N CYS A 125 -18.17 -5.81 -19.77
CA CYS A 125 -17.68 -5.15 -20.98
C CYS A 125 -17.82 -6.02 -22.23
N GLY A 126 -18.32 -7.26 -22.16
CA GLY A 126 -18.43 -8.13 -23.35
C GLY A 126 -17.08 -8.39 -24.02
N HIS A 127 -15.99 -8.22 -23.27
CA HIS A 127 -14.62 -8.39 -23.73
C HIS A 127 -13.74 -8.83 -22.57
N SER A 128 -13.11 -9.99 -22.72
CA SER A 128 -12.14 -10.49 -21.74
C SER A 128 -10.73 -9.99 -22.00
N PHE A 129 -10.07 -9.59 -20.91
CA PHE A 129 -8.64 -9.36 -20.90
C PHE A 129 -7.88 -10.62 -20.51
N SER A 130 -6.79 -10.91 -21.22
CA SER A 130 -5.89 -12.00 -20.85
C SER A 130 -5.10 -11.66 -19.59
N ALA A 131 -4.60 -12.68 -18.88
CA ALA A 131 -3.76 -12.47 -17.69
C ALA A 131 -2.47 -11.70 -18.02
N SER A 132 -1.89 -11.91 -19.21
CA SER A 132 -0.72 -11.16 -19.67
C SER A 132 -1.06 -9.70 -19.98
N SER A 133 -2.24 -9.43 -20.54
CA SER A 133 -2.72 -8.05 -20.77
C SER A 133 -2.87 -7.29 -19.45
N ILE A 134 -3.50 -7.90 -18.44
CA ILE A 134 -3.66 -7.30 -17.10
C ILE A 134 -2.28 -7.06 -16.47
N SER A 135 -1.37 -8.04 -16.57
CA SER A 135 -0.01 -7.89 -16.07
C SER A 135 0.75 -6.75 -16.75
N ALA A 136 0.58 -6.54 -18.06
CA ALA A 136 1.22 -5.46 -18.80
C ALA A 136 0.67 -4.08 -18.40
N ILE A 137 -0.65 -3.98 -18.20
CA ILE A 137 -1.29 -2.77 -17.66
C ILE A 137 -0.68 -2.41 -16.30
N ASN A 138 -0.60 -3.39 -15.40
CA ASN A 138 -0.12 -3.17 -14.03
C ASN A 138 1.38 -2.86 -13.97
N LYS A 139 2.17 -3.32 -14.93
CA LYS A 139 3.59 -2.96 -15.05
C LYS A 139 3.78 -1.44 -15.20
N GLY A 140 2.80 -0.73 -15.76
CA GLY A 140 2.81 0.73 -15.82
C GLY A 140 2.83 1.43 -14.45
N LEU A 141 2.46 0.73 -13.37
CA LEU A 141 2.52 1.26 -12.01
C LEU A 141 3.92 1.23 -11.41
N ASP A 142 4.82 0.39 -11.93
CA ASP A 142 6.13 0.11 -11.30
C ASP A 142 6.97 1.38 -11.11
N GLU A 143 6.98 2.28 -12.10
CA GLU A 143 7.75 3.52 -12.03
C GLU A 143 7.22 4.45 -10.94
N THR A 144 5.91 4.70 -10.90
CA THR A 144 5.28 5.55 -9.89
C THR A 144 5.46 4.99 -8.49
N LEU A 145 5.29 3.67 -8.32
CA LEU A 145 5.48 2.99 -7.04
C LEU A 145 6.94 3.02 -6.59
N ALA A 146 7.89 2.90 -7.52
CA ALA A 146 9.31 3.04 -7.22
C ALA A 146 9.66 4.48 -6.81
N LYS A 147 9.11 5.50 -7.50
CA LYS A 147 9.26 6.91 -7.09
C LYS A 147 8.76 7.14 -5.68
N PHE A 148 7.60 6.60 -5.32
CA PHE A 148 7.08 6.67 -3.96
C PHE A 148 8.01 5.99 -2.93
N ALA A 149 8.46 4.77 -3.23
CA ALA A 149 9.29 3.98 -2.32
C ALA A 149 10.68 4.57 -2.11
N HIS A 150 11.21 5.32 -3.09
CA HIS A 150 12.55 5.91 -3.06
C HIS A 150 12.55 7.44 -2.89
N ARG A 151 11.39 8.05 -2.61
CA ARG A 151 11.27 9.51 -2.39
C ARG A 151 12.21 10.01 -1.28
N PRO A 152 12.70 11.25 -1.34
CA PRO A 152 13.43 11.86 -0.24
C PRO A 152 12.56 11.96 1.01
N LEU A 153 13.21 11.98 2.17
CA LEU A 153 12.60 12.10 3.49
C LEU A 153 13.05 13.45 4.06
N ASP A 154 12.21 14.47 3.86
CA ASP A 154 12.58 15.88 4.11
C ASP A 154 12.31 16.35 5.55
N GLU A 155 11.78 15.47 6.41
CA GLU A 155 11.41 15.79 7.78
C GLU A 155 11.97 14.77 8.79
N PRO A 156 12.14 15.16 10.07
CA PRO A 156 12.57 14.24 11.11
C PRO A 156 11.42 13.34 11.59
N TYR A 157 11.75 12.08 11.87
CA TYR A 157 10.82 11.05 12.35
C TYR A 157 11.26 10.52 13.73
N PRO A 158 10.75 11.10 14.85
CA PRO A 158 11.09 10.66 16.20
C PRO A 158 10.89 9.17 16.45
N TYR A 159 9.85 8.59 15.83
CA TYR A 159 9.48 7.20 16.03
C TYR A 159 9.55 6.42 14.73
N LEU A 160 10.14 5.23 14.80
CA LEU A 160 10.27 4.30 13.69
C LEU A 160 9.74 2.92 14.11
N ILE A 161 8.88 2.35 13.29
CA ILE A 161 8.33 1.00 13.48
C ILE A 161 8.81 0.15 12.31
N LEU A 162 9.43 -0.99 12.62
CA LEU A 162 10.03 -1.89 11.66
C LEU A 162 9.46 -3.28 11.83
N ASP A 163 9.15 -3.92 10.72
CA ASP A 163 8.68 -5.30 10.70
C ASP A 163 8.93 -5.94 9.33
N ALA A 164 8.89 -7.26 9.31
CA ALA A 164 9.03 -8.05 8.10
C ALA A 164 7.93 -9.09 7.98
N ARG A 165 7.58 -9.41 6.75
CA ARG A 165 6.64 -10.48 6.41
C ARG A 165 7.22 -11.36 5.32
N TYR A 166 6.89 -12.64 5.33
CA TYR A 166 7.33 -13.55 4.27
C TYR A 166 6.25 -13.71 3.20
N GLU A 167 6.66 -13.59 1.94
CA GLU A 167 5.83 -13.91 0.79
C GLU A 167 6.47 -15.03 -0.03
N ARG A 168 5.63 -15.86 -0.66
CA ARG A 168 6.08 -16.95 -1.52
C ARG A 168 6.29 -16.43 -2.92
N ILE A 169 7.52 -16.53 -3.42
CA ILE A 169 7.93 -15.99 -4.70
C ILE A 169 8.58 -17.10 -5.52
N ARG A 170 8.25 -17.15 -6.80
CA ARG A 170 8.93 -18.01 -7.76
C ARG A 170 10.19 -17.29 -8.24
N ASP A 171 11.34 -17.89 -7.96
CA ASP A 171 12.65 -17.42 -8.35
C ASP A 171 13.37 -18.54 -9.10
N ASN A 172 13.74 -18.31 -10.36
CA ASN A 172 14.40 -19.28 -11.24
C ASN A 172 13.73 -20.67 -11.26
N GLY A 173 12.39 -20.71 -11.20
CA GLY A 173 11.61 -21.94 -11.22
C GLY A 173 11.41 -22.62 -9.85
N VAL A 174 12.09 -22.14 -8.80
CA VAL A 174 11.94 -22.62 -7.42
C VAL A 174 11.05 -21.67 -6.62
N ILE A 175 10.23 -22.20 -5.72
CA ILE A 175 9.44 -21.38 -4.79
C ILE A 175 10.30 -21.10 -3.56
N ALA A 176 10.62 -19.82 -3.35
CA ALA A 176 11.35 -19.33 -2.18
C ALA A 176 10.44 -18.47 -1.30
N HIS A 177 10.71 -18.47 0.00
CA HIS A 177 10.13 -17.52 0.94
C HIS A 177 11.07 -16.33 1.04
N GLN A 178 10.64 -15.16 0.56
CA GLN A 178 11.40 -13.92 0.66
C GLN A 178 10.73 -12.96 1.64
N ALA A 179 11.53 -12.17 2.34
CA ALA A 179 11.05 -11.19 3.31
C ALA A 179 10.73 -9.86 2.62
N VAL A 180 9.58 -9.28 2.96
CA VAL A 180 9.21 -7.90 2.64
C VAL A 180 9.47 -7.09 3.91
N LEU A 181 10.42 -6.17 3.85
CA LEU A 181 10.79 -5.27 4.94
C LEU A 181 9.98 -3.99 4.83
N ILE A 182 9.34 -3.57 5.92
CA ILE A 182 8.48 -2.39 5.96
C ILE A 182 8.95 -1.45 7.08
N ALA A 183 9.03 -0.15 6.75
CA ALA A 183 9.29 0.91 7.71
C ALA A 183 8.14 1.91 7.76
N ILE A 184 7.64 2.20 8.97
CA ILE A 184 6.69 3.27 9.24
C ILE A 184 7.35 4.28 10.16
N GLY A 185 7.30 5.56 9.78
CA GLY A 185 7.75 6.68 10.60
C GLY A 185 6.57 7.45 11.18
N ILE A 186 6.77 8.09 12.33
CA ILE A 186 5.86 9.11 12.87
C ILE A 186 6.64 10.42 12.96
N ASN A 187 6.16 11.45 12.28
CA ASN A 187 6.80 12.77 12.25
C ASN A 187 6.41 13.61 13.49
N TRP A 188 6.95 14.83 13.58
CA TRP A 188 6.63 15.77 14.66
C TRP A 188 5.20 16.34 14.62
N GLU A 189 4.49 16.23 13.50
CA GLU A 189 3.05 16.52 13.44
C GLU A 189 2.21 15.39 14.06
N GLY A 190 2.85 14.26 14.36
CA GLY A 190 2.20 13.06 14.86
C GLY A 190 1.50 12.25 13.78
N LYS A 191 1.80 12.49 12.51
CA LYS A 191 1.29 11.72 11.38
C LYS A 191 2.18 10.51 11.11
N ARG A 192 1.54 9.37 10.88
CA ARG A 192 2.19 8.10 10.51
C ARG A 192 2.37 8.02 9.00
N GLN A 193 3.53 7.56 8.55
CA GLN A 193 3.87 7.49 7.13
C GLN A 193 4.64 6.21 6.81
N VAL A 194 4.32 5.57 5.68
CA VAL A 194 5.12 4.46 5.16
C VAL A 194 6.38 5.03 4.52
N LEU A 195 7.54 4.75 5.08
CA LEU A 195 8.82 5.31 4.62
C LEU A 195 9.48 4.44 3.56
N ALA A 196 9.41 3.11 3.70
CA ALA A 196 10.01 2.18 2.76
C ALA A 196 9.29 0.81 2.77
N VAL A 197 9.31 0.17 1.60
CA VAL A 197 8.88 -1.21 1.37
C VAL A 197 9.86 -1.85 0.39
N GLU A 198 10.66 -2.78 0.89
CA GLU A 198 11.74 -3.42 0.11
C GLU A 198 11.72 -4.93 0.28
N MET A 199 12.17 -5.64 -0.75
CA MET A 199 12.34 -7.08 -0.68
C MET A 199 13.75 -7.44 -0.23
N ALA A 200 13.85 -8.49 0.57
CA ALA A 200 15.09 -9.11 0.97
C ALA A 200 14.97 -10.63 0.83
N ASN A 201 16.06 -11.29 0.43
CA ASN A 201 16.07 -12.75 0.29
C ASN A 201 15.76 -13.46 1.61
N ARG A 202 16.21 -12.88 2.73
CA ARG A 202 15.95 -13.34 4.09
C ARG A 202 16.11 -12.17 5.06
N GLU A 203 15.54 -12.30 6.24
CA GLU A 203 15.89 -11.43 7.34
C GLU A 203 17.30 -11.78 7.84
N SER A 204 18.22 -10.84 7.66
CA SER A 204 19.59 -10.97 8.14
C SER A 204 20.08 -9.62 8.60
N GLN A 205 21.17 -9.60 9.37
CA GLN A 205 21.77 -8.34 9.82
C GLN A 205 22.17 -7.45 8.63
N SER A 206 22.72 -8.03 7.55
CA SER A 206 23.07 -7.26 6.36
C SER A 206 21.83 -6.72 5.65
N SER A 207 20.79 -7.54 5.46
CA SER A 207 19.53 -7.09 4.84
C SER A 207 18.94 -5.88 5.58
N TRP A 208 18.87 -5.95 6.91
CA TRP A 208 18.33 -4.86 7.72
C TRP A 208 19.26 -3.65 7.77
N LYS A 209 20.58 -3.86 7.80
CA LYS A 209 21.56 -2.77 7.75
C LYS A 209 21.44 -2.00 6.43
N ASP A 210 21.41 -2.69 5.30
CA ASP A 210 21.28 -2.07 3.98
C ASP A 210 19.95 -1.32 3.85
N PHE A 211 18.86 -1.89 4.37
CA PHE A 211 17.55 -1.25 4.41
C PHE A 211 17.56 0.06 5.22
N LEU A 212 18.15 0.05 6.41
CA LEU A 212 18.26 1.24 7.27
C LEU A 212 19.23 2.29 6.69
N LEU A 213 20.32 1.86 6.05
CA LEU A 213 21.26 2.76 5.39
C LEU A 213 20.60 3.49 4.22
N ARG A 214 19.83 2.79 3.37
CA ARG A 214 19.06 3.42 2.29
C ARG A 214 18.04 4.43 2.80
N LEU A 215 17.41 4.17 3.95
CA LEU A 215 16.53 5.15 4.59
C LEU A 215 17.31 6.40 5.02
N LYS A 216 18.50 6.25 5.61
CA LYS A 216 19.38 7.38 5.96
C LYS A 216 19.86 8.15 4.74
N GLU A 217 20.28 7.47 3.67
CA GLU A 217 20.68 8.09 2.40
C GLU A 217 19.56 8.94 1.80
N ARG A 218 18.30 8.52 2.00
CA ARG A 218 17.11 9.26 1.57
C ARG A 218 16.75 10.45 2.48
N GLY A 219 17.38 10.61 3.65
CA GLY A 219 17.15 11.73 4.57
C GLY A 219 16.55 11.35 5.93
N LEU A 220 16.38 10.07 6.26
CA LEU A 220 15.85 9.66 7.58
C LEU A 220 16.71 10.25 8.71
N SER A 221 16.10 11.10 9.52
CA SER A 221 16.75 11.84 10.59
C SER A 221 15.88 11.95 11.84
N GLY A 222 16.51 12.25 12.98
CA GLY A 222 15.81 12.52 14.24
C GLY A 222 15.13 11.31 14.90
N VAL A 223 15.55 10.08 14.58
CA VAL A 223 14.97 8.86 15.16
C VAL A 223 15.40 8.70 16.62
N GLU A 224 14.44 8.78 17.54
CA GLU A 224 14.65 8.67 18.99
C GLU A 224 14.23 7.31 19.55
N PHE A 225 13.26 6.65 18.91
CA PHE A 225 12.70 5.39 19.39
C PHE A 225 12.34 4.45 18.23
N VAL A 226 12.74 3.19 18.35
CA VAL A 226 12.45 2.14 17.36
C VAL A 226 11.69 0.99 18.01
N VAL A 227 10.58 0.57 17.40
CA VAL A 227 9.83 -0.63 17.82
C VAL A 227 9.89 -1.69 16.73
N SER A 228 10.25 -2.91 17.10
CA SER A 228 10.24 -4.06 16.18
C SER A 228 9.94 -5.38 16.89
N ASP A 229 9.77 -6.45 16.11
CA ASP A 229 9.87 -7.81 16.67
C ASP A 229 11.33 -8.16 17.05
N ASP A 230 11.49 -9.27 17.79
CA ASP A 230 12.75 -9.83 18.27
C ASP A 230 13.49 -10.60 17.18
N HIS A 231 13.99 -9.86 16.18
CA HIS A 231 14.89 -10.40 15.18
C HIS A 231 16.34 -9.96 15.48
N ALA A 232 17.20 -10.92 15.84
CA ALA A 232 18.59 -10.64 16.24
C ALA A 232 19.38 -9.83 15.21
N GLY A 233 19.13 -10.07 13.91
CA GLY A 233 19.75 -9.29 12.83
C GLY A 233 19.27 -7.84 12.77
N LEU A 234 17.99 -7.61 13.08
CA LEU A 234 17.39 -6.27 13.08
C LEU A 234 17.91 -5.45 14.27
N LYS A 235 17.91 -6.04 15.48
CA LYS A 235 18.45 -5.41 16.69
C LYS A 235 19.89 -4.94 16.50
N LYS A 236 20.75 -5.81 15.93
CA LYS A 236 22.15 -5.45 15.62
C LYS A 236 22.25 -4.36 14.56
N ALA A 237 21.40 -4.39 13.53
CA ALA A 237 21.38 -3.35 12.50
C ALA A 237 20.96 -1.98 13.05
N ILE A 238 19.93 -1.94 13.90
CA ILE A 238 19.47 -0.72 14.59
C ILE A 238 20.60 -0.14 15.44
N ALA A 239 21.26 -0.96 16.26
CA ALA A 239 22.36 -0.51 17.12
C ALA A 239 23.55 0.09 16.33
N VAL A 240 23.78 -0.38 15.10
CA VAL A 240 24.87 0.12 14.24
C VAL A 240 24.46 1.37 13.46
N VAL A 241 23.22 1.43 12.94
CA VAL A 241 22.80 2.50 12.03
C VAL A 241 22.11 3.65 12.76
N LEU A 242 21.31 3.37 13.78
CA LEU A 242 20.49 4.32 14.53
C LEU A 242 20.98 4.41 15.98
N THR A 243 22.23 4.82 16.16
CA THR A 243 22.94 4.81 17.46
C THR A 243 22.28 5.63 18.56
N GLU A 244 21.54 6.67 18.21
CA GLU A 244 20.85 7.57 19.15
C GLU A 244 19.48 7.03 19.58
N ALA A 245 18.94 6.05 18.85
CA ALA A 245 17.58 5.58 19.06
C ALA A 245 17.52 4.51 20.16
N ALA A 246 16.57 4.66 21.08
CA ALA A 246 16.23 3.60 22.01
C ALA A 246 15.42 2.51 21.30
N TRP A 247 15.81 1.25 21.47
CA TRP A 247 15.10 0.12 20.87
C TRP A 247 14.15 -0.56 21.87
N GLN A 248 12.98 -0.93 21.37
CA GLN A 248 11.93 -1.62 22.10
C GLN A 248 11.50 -2.87 21.32
N ARG A 249 11.54 -4.02 21.98
CA ARG A 249 10.88 -5.24 21.51
C ARG A 249 9.36 -5.11 21.64
N CYS A 250 8.62 -5.53 20.63
CA CYS A 250 7.17 -5.56 20.67
C CYS A 250 6.65 -6.46 21.81
N TYR A 251 5.88 -5.88 22.75
CA TYR A 251 5.38 -6.64 23.90
C TYR A 251 4.38 -7.74 23.51
N VAL A 252 3.64 -7.56 22.41
CA VAL A 252 2.67 -8.57 21.93
C VAL A 252 3.41 -9.82 21.45
N HIS A 253 4.50 -9.64 20.71
CA HIS A 253 5.36 -10.75 20.29
C HIS A 253 6.08 -11.39 21.47
N PHE A 254 6.53 -10.59 22.44
CA PHE A 254 7.08 -11.12 23.70
C PHE A 254 6.09 -12.04 24.43
N LEU A 255 4.84 -11.59 24.64
CA LEU A 255 3.80 -12.39 25.29
C LEU A 255 3.43 -13.64 24.48
N ARG A 256 3.49 -13.57 23.14
CA ARG A 256 3.30 -14.74 22.27
C ARG A 256 4.44 -15.75 22.45
N ASN A 257 5.68 -15.29 22.49
CA ASN A 257 6.86 -16.15 22.66
C ASN A 257 6.91 -16.77 24.07
N ALA A 258 6.33 -16.10 25.08
CA ALA A 258 6.16 -16.66 26.42
C ALA A 258 5.33 -17.96 26.42
N LEU A 259 4.38 -18.11 25.48
CA LEU A 259 3.55 -19.33 25.38
C LEU A 259 4.37 -20.59 25.09
N ASP A 260 5.51 -20.46 24.41
CA ASP A 260 6.37 -21.61 24.06
C ASP A 260 7.00 -22.27 25.31
N TYR A 261 7.04 -21.55 26.43
CA TYR A 261 7.56 -22.03 27.71
C TYR A 261 6.48 -22.56 28.65
N LEU A 262 5.21 -22.53 28.22
CA LEU A 262 4.07 -22.99 28.99
C LEU A 262 3.52 -24.33 28.47
N PRO A 263 3.04 -25.22 29.36
CA PRO A 263 2.30 -26.40 28.93
C PRO A 263 0.98 -26.00 28.25
N ARG A 264 0.46 -26.83 27.35
CA ARG A 264 -0.80 -26.56 26.61
C ARG A 264 -2.03 -26.36 27.50
N LYS A 265 -2.01 -26.84 28.75
CA LYS A 265 -3.03 -26.66 29.79
C LYS A 265 -2.47 -25.85 30.95
N ALA A 266 -1.88 -24.69 30.67
CA ALA A 266 -1.41 -23.76 31.69
C ALA A 266 -2.57 -22.96 32.29
N ASP A 267 -2.32 -22.31 33.43
CA ASP A 267 -3.29 -21.37 34.00
C ASP A 267 -3.22 -20.05 33.23
N ASP A 268 -4.38 -19.54 32.80
CA ASP A 268 -4.49 -18.24 32.13
C ASP A 268 -3.99 -17.09 33.02
N ASP A 269 -4.06 -17.26 34.36
CA ASP A 269 -3.63 -16.28 35.35
C ASP A 269 -2.15 -15.88 35.20
N CYS A 270 -1.26 -16.81 34.86
CA CYS A 270 0.17 -16.54 34.78
C CYS A 270 0.51 -15.50 33.70
N LEU A 271 -0.06 -15.66 32.51
CA LEU A 271 0.13 -14.73 31.39
C LEU A 271 -0.66 -13.44 31.57
N GLN A 272 -1.84 -13.54 32.19
CA GLN A 272 -2.67 -12.38 32.47
C GLN A 272 -1.96 -11.42 33.43
N GLU A 273 -1.32 -11.95 34.47
CA GLU A 273 -0.50 -11.16 35.41
C GLU A 273 0.74 -10.58 34.72
N LEU A 274 1.45 -11.37 33.91
CA LEU A 274 2.59 -10.89 33.12
C LEU A 274 2.19 -9.73 32.19
N ARG A 275 0.99 -9.79 31.61
CA ARG A 275 0.44 -8.71 30.77
C ARG A 275 0.14 -7.45 31.57
N TRP A 276 -0.33 -7.56 32.82
CA TRP A 276 -0.66 -6.39 33.66
C TRP A 276 0.55 -5.54 34.02
N ILE A 277 1.76 -6.09 34.00
CA ILE A 277 3.01 -5.34 34.22
C ILE A 277 3.13 -4.16 33.24
N TYR A 278 2.66 -4.31 32.00
CA TYR A 278 2.70 -3.26 30.97
C TYR A 278 1.65 -2.15 31.13
N ASP A 279 0.74 -2.27 32.10
CA ASP A 279 -0.28 -1.27 32.39
C ASP A 279 0.09 -0.42 33.63
N ARG A 280 1.25 -0.68 34.24
CA ARG A 280 1.79 0.08 35.38
C ARG A 280 2.20 1.49 34.99
N ARG A 281 2.15 2.43 35.95
CA ARG A 281 2.32 3.86 35.69
C ARG A 281 3.77 4.23 35.38
N ASP A 282 4.71 3.55 36.02
CA ASP A 282 6.14 3.77 35.86
C ASP A 282 6.93 2.46 35.90
N ILE A 283 8.21 2.56 35.56
CA ILE A 283 9.12 1.41 35.50
C ILE A 283 9.38 0.79 36.87
N GLN A 284 9.30 1.57 37.96
CA GLN A 284 9.55 1.07 39.32
C GLN A 284 8.39 0.18 39.79
N GLU A 285 7.16 0.58 39.51
CA GLU A 285 5.98 -0.27 39.69
C GLU A 285 6.08 -1.55 38.86
N ALA A 286 6.43 -1.43 37.57
CA ALA A 286 6.59 -2.59 36.69
C ALA A 286 7.65 -3.58 37.20
N GLN A 287 8.79 -3.08 37.71
CA GLN A 287 9.87 -3.90 38.27
C GLN A 287 9.47 -4.58 39.58
N ARG A 288 8.74 -3.89 40.47
CA ARG A 288 8.23 -4.51 41.71
C ARG A 288 7.26 -5.65 41.42
N ASP A 289 6.35 -5.43 40.49
CA ASP A 289 5.37 -6.43 40.07
C ASP A 289 6.02 -7.60 39.36
N LEU A 290 7.04 -7.35 38.54
CA LEU A 290 7.85 -8.39 37.91
C LEU A 290 8.51 -9.28 38.98
N SER A 291 9.14 -8.69 40.00
CA SER A 291 9.75 -9.45 41.10
C SER A 291 8.72 -10.30 41.86
N ALA A 292 7.52 -9.77 42.10
CA ALA A 292 6.44 -10.52 42.72
C ALA A 292 5.95 -11.68 41.84
N TRP A 293 5.83 -11.43 40.53
CA TRP A 293 5.45 -12.44 39.54
C TRP A 293 6.49 -13.56 39.43
N ILE A 294 7.78 -13.21 39.40
CA ILE A 294 8.90 -14.17 39.44
C ILE A 294 8.77 -15.06 40.68
N GLY A 295 8.65 -14.47 41.87
CA GLY A 295 8.53 -15.23 43.11
C GLY A 295 7.31 -16.17 43.15
N LYS A 296 6.18 -15.76 42.56
CA LYS A 296 4.96 -16.56 42.50
C LYS A 296 5.08 -17.75 41.53
N TRP A 297 5.66 -17.55 40.35
CA TRP A 297 5.61 -18.53 39.28
C TRP A 297 6.89 -19.37 39.11
N GLN A 298 8.01 -19.00 39.75
CA GLN A 298 9.31 -19.70 39.61
C GLN A 298 9.20 -21.20 39.89
N ALA A 299 8.48 -21.58 40.95
CA ALA A 299 8.35 -22.99 41.35
C ALA A 299 7.54 -23.82 40.33
N LYS A 300 6.57 -23.21 39.65
CA LYS A 300 5.66 -23.90 38.73
C LYS A 300 6.16 -23.88 37.28
N TYR A 301 6.70 -22.74 36.84
CA TYR A 301 7.12 -22.51 35.45
C TYR A 301 8.55 -21.95 35.37
N PRO A 302 9.59 -22.63 35.89
CA PRO A 302 10.95 -22.08 35.99
C PRO A 302 11.51 -21.64 34.63
N LYS A 303 11.33 -22.44 33.58
CA LYS A 303 11.80 -22.10 32.22
C LYS A 303 11.19 -20.81 31.67
N LEU A 304 9.91 -20.58 31.94
CA LEU A 304 9.23 -19.36 31.52
C LEU A 304 9.82 -18.17 32.29
N VAL A 305 9.94 -18.31 33.61
CA VAL A 305 10.37 -17.21 34.47
C VAL A 305 11.81 -16.81 34.16
N ASP A 306 12.72 -17.77 34.03
CA ASP A 306 14.12 -17.53 33.64
C ASP A 306 14.20 -16.80 32.27
N TRP A 307 13.37 -17.21 31.31
CA TRP A 307 13.30 -16.55 30.00
C TRP A 307 12.72 -15.14 30.09
N VAL A 308 11.64 -14.94 30.86
CA VAL A 308 11.02 -13.62 31.07
C VAL A 308 11.99 -12.67 31.74
N GLU A 309 12.65 -13.08 32.83
CA GLU A 309 13.61 -12.27 33.56
C GLU A 309 14.75 -11.79 32.65
N ALA A 310 15.27 -12.69 31.80
CA ALA A 310 16.35 -12.36 30.87
C ALA A 310 15.95 -11.39 29.75
N ASN A 311 14.67 -11.36 29.34
CA ASN A 311 14.25 -10.70 28.09
C ASN A 311 13.25 -9.53 28.29
N ILE A 312 12.54 -9.45 29.41
CA ILE A 312 11.44 -8.49 29.58
C ILE A 312 11.92 -7.04 29.57
N LEU A 313 13.15 -6.73 30.01
CA LEU A 313 13.66 -5.35 30.01
C LEU A 313 13.68 -4.74 28.61
N GLU A 314 13.87 -5.55 27.57
CA GLU A 314 13.82 -5.14 26.16
C GLU A 314 12.43 -4.65 25.75
N THR A 315 11.40 -4.96 26.53
CA THR A 315 10.00 -4.60 26.29
C THR A 315 9.51 -3.45 27.18
N LEU A 316 10.35 -2.89 28.06
CA LEU A 316 9.97 -1.82 28.99
C LEU A 316 10.57 -0.46 28.62
N THR A 317 11.24 -0.36 27.47
CA THR A 317 11.92 0.86 27.02
C THR A 317 10.94 1.98 26.68
N PHE A 318 9.70 1.64 26.33
CA PHE A 318 8.63 2.62 26.11
C PHE A 318 8.33 3.52 27.33
N TYR A 319 8.69 3.11 28.56
CA TYR A 319 8.56 3.96 29.76
C TYR A 319 9.37 5.26 29.67
N ARG A 320 10.36 5.35 28.78
CA ARG A 320 11.12 6.58 28.50
C ARG A 320 10.27 7.64 27.80
N LEU A 321 9.18 7.24 27.15
CA LEU A 321 8.31 8.10 26.36
C LEU A 321 7.21 8.73 27.21
N PRO A 322 6.51 9.77 26.71
CA PRO A 322 5.36 10.31 27.39
C PRO A 322 4.26 9.25 27.55
N ARG A 323 3.56 9.27 28.68
CA ARG A 323 2.52 8.28 29.01
C ARG A 323 1.44 8.14 27.93
N ALA A 324 1.07 9.25 27.28
CA ALA A 324 0.10 9.24 26.19
C ALA A 324 0.54 8.38 24.98
N HIS A 325 1.85 8.18 24.79
CA HIS A 325 2.40 7.43 23.66
C HIS A 325 2.55 5.93 23.95
N HIS A 326 2.56 5.54 25.23
CA HIS A 326 2.81 4.16 25.67
C HIS A 326 1.90 3.15 24.98
N LYS A 327 0.60 3.44 24.89
CA LYS A 327 -0.40 2.55 24.25
C LYS A 327 -0.03 2.19 22.82
N HIS A 328 0.54 3.13 22.08
CA HIS A 328 0.84 2.99 20.65
C HIS A 328 2.25 2.43 20.41
N LEU A 329 3.20 2.75 21.28
CA LEU A 329 4.63 2.43 21.08
C LEU A 329 5.15 1.27 21.91
N LYS A 330 4.32 0.62 22.73
CA LYS A 330 4.69 -0.67 23.34
C LYS A 330 4.68 -1.85 22.35
N SER A 331 4.09 -1.68 21.16
CA SER A 331 3.89 -2.75 20.17
C SER A 331 4.03 -2.29 18.73
N THR A 332 4.17 -3.25 17.80
CA THR A 332 4.11 -3.03 16.35
C THR A 332 2.68 -3.09 15.78
N ASN A 333 1.63 -2.97 16.63
CA ASN A 333 0.23 -3.19 16.22
C ASN A 333 -0.22 -2.42 14.97
N MET A 334 0.27 -1.20 14.76
CA MET A 334 -0.08 -0.43 13.56
C MET A 334 0.45 -1.08 12.28
N LEU A 335 1.67 -1.62 12.35
CA LEU A 335 2.31 -2.30 11.23
C LEU A 335 1.69 -3.68 11.07
N GLU A 336 1.36 -4.37 12.16
CA GLU A 336 0.62 -5.64 12.09
C GLU A 336 -0.73 -5.48 11.38
N ARG A 337 -1.47 -4.39 11.65
CA ARG A 337 -2.71 -4.09 10.92
C ARG A 337 -2.46 -3.88 9.42
N LEU A 338 -1.41 -3.15 9.06
CA LEU A 338 -1.00 -3.01 7.64
C LEU A 338 -0.63 -4.37 7.04
N ASN A 339 0.07 -5.21 7.80
CA ASN A 339 0.40 -6.57 7.39
C ASN A 339 -0.84 -7.43 7.19
N GLU A 340 -1.86 -7.34 8.03
CA GLU A 340 -3.13 -8.04 7.81
C GLU A 340 -3.79 -7.60 6.51
N GLU A 341 -3.83 -6.29 6.23
CA GLU A 341 -4.41 -5.76 4.98
C GLU A 341 -3.63 -6.22 3.75
N ILE A 342 -2.30 -6.22 3.80
CA ILE A 342 -1.45 -6.78 2.74
C ILE A 342 -1.73 -8.29 2.58
N LYS A 343 -1.78 -9.04 3.68
CA LYS A 343 -2.03 -10.49 3.68
C LYS A 343 -3.37 -10.84 3.02
N ARG A 344 -4.42 -10.05 3.25
CA ARG A 344 -5.72 -10.25 2.60
C ARG A 344 -5.62 -10.22 1.08
N ARG A 345 -4.83 -9.30 0.51
CA ARG A 345 -4.62 -9.21 -0.95
C ARG A 345 -3.63 -10.26 -1.47
N THR A 346 -2.50 -10.45 -0.79
CA THR A 346 -1.45 -11.39 -1.26
C THR A 346 -1.91 -12.85 -1.21
N LEU A 347 -2.81 -13.20 -0.28
CA LEU A 347 -3.34 -14.56 -0.14
C LEU A 347 -4.16 -15.02 -1.36
N VAL A 348 -4.72 -14.08 -2.15
CA VAL A 348 -5.40 -14.40 -3.41
C VAL A 348 -4.41 -14.84 -4.50
N VAL A 349 -3.20 -14.27 -4.51
CA VAL A 349 -2.13 -14.62 -5.46
C VAL A 349 -1.45 -15.94 -5.09
N ARG A 350 -1.34 -16.24 -3.80
CA ARG A 350 -0.70 -17.43 -3.18
C ARG A 350 0.80 -17.56 -3.40
N ILE A 351 1.26 -17.47 -4.66
CA ILE A 351 2.66 -17.53 -5.10
C ILE A 351 2.88 -16.47 -6.17
N PHE A 352 3.76 -15.52 -5.90
CA PHE A 352 4.12 -14.49 -6.87
C PHE A 352 5.03 -15.05 -7.98
N PRO A 353 4.87 -14.60 -9.23
CA PRO A 353 5.70 -15.06 -10.34
C PRO A 353 7.15 -14.57 -10.28
N ASN A 354 7.39 -13.43 -9.62
CA ASN A 354 8.70 -12.81 -9.40
C ASN A 354 8.60 -11.74 -8.29
N THR A 355 9.75 -11.21 -7.89
CA THR A 355 9.89 -10.20 -6.83
C THR A 355 9.21 -8.89 -7.19
N GLU A 356 9.29 -8.43 -8.45
CA GLU A 356 8.70 -7.18 -8.92
C GLU A 356 7.17 -7.22 -8.83
N SER A 357 6.54 -8.35 -9.16
CA SER A 357 5.10 -8.51 -9.03
C SER A 357 4.64 -8.49 -7.58
N CYS A 358 5.46 -8.99 -6.65
CA CYS A 358 5.17 -8.91 -5.22
C CYS A 358 5.27 -7.46 -4.73
N LEU A 359 6.39 -6.80 -5.04
CA LEU A 359 6.61 -5.39 -4.70
C LEU A 359 5.53 -4.48 -5.26
N ARG A 360 5.10 -4.69 -6.51
CA ARG A 360 4.03 -3.88 -7.13
C ARG A 360 2.75 -3.89 -6.30
N LEU A 361 2.26 -5.07 -5.92
CA LEU A 361 1.02 -5.18 -5.16
C LEU A 361 1.18 -4.57 -3.76
N ILE A 362 2.29 -4.90 -3.08
CA ILE A 362 2.49 -4.42 -1.70
C ILE A 362 2.72 -2.91 -1.67
N ARG A 363 3.55 -2.36 -2.56
CA ARG A 363 3.78 -0.91 -2.65
C ARG A 363 2.50 -0.16 -3.01
N ALA A 364 1.67 -0.67 -3.93
CA ALA A 364 0.38 -0.05 -4.24
C ALA A 364 -0.52 0.06 -3.00
N LEU A 365 -0.64 -1.02 -2.21
CA LEU A 365 -1.40 -1.02 -0.97
C LEU A 365 -0.81 -0.07 0.09
N CYS A 366 0.52 -0.01 0.17
CA CYS A 366 1.20 0.90 1.07
C CYS A 366 1.02 2.37 0.67
N VAL A 367 0.93 2.68 -0.62
CA VAL A 367 0.61 4.03 -1.13
C VAL A 367 -0.82 4.41 -0.72
N GLU A 368 -1.81 3.57 -1.02
CA GLU A 368 -3.21 3.81 -0.65
C GLU A 368 -3.37 4.01 0.87
N THR A 369 -2.70 3.17 1.66
CA THR A 369 -2.69 3.29 3.13
C THR A 369 -2.00 4.58 3.58
N HIS A 370 -0.88 4.95 2.96
CA HIS A 370 -0.15 6.15 3.29
C HIS A 370 -0.96 7.41 3.00
N GLU A 371 -1.60 7.50 1.84
CA GLU A 371 -2.49 8.60 1.47
C GLU A 371 -3.64 8.74 2.47
N THR A 372 -4.29 7.62 2.80
CA THR A 372 -5.34 7.58 3.85
C THR A 372 -4.83 8.14 5.18
N TRP A 373 -3.60 7.80 5.58
CA TRP A 373 -3.01 8.30 6.84
C TRP A 373 -2.63 9.77 6.82
N LEU A 374 -2.32 10.35 5.65
CA LEU A 374 -2.02 11.77 5.55
C LEU A 374 -3.28 12.64 5.71
N GLU A 375 -4.43 12.12 5.27
CA GLU A 375 -5.75 12.74 5.39
C GLU A 375 -6.41 12.50 6.76
N ASP A 376 -6.04 11.43 7.45
CA ASP A 376 -6.54 11.08 8.78
C ASP A 376 -6.07 12.10 9.85
N ASN A 377 -6.74 12.08 11.00
CA ASN A 377 -6.31 12.85 12.16
C ASN A 377 -4.92 12.41 12.64
N ARG A 378 -4.21 13.31 13.33
CA ARG A 378 -2.91 13.00 13.93
C ARG A 378 -2.98 11.72 14.76
N TYR A 379 -2.03 10.82 14.55
CA TYR A 379 -1.96 9.53 15.21
C TYR A 379 -1.47 9.66 16.66
N LEU A 380 -0.50 10.55 16.89
CA LEU A 380 0.01 10.91 18.22
C LEU A 380 -0.01 12.43 18.43
N ASN A 381 -0.16 12.85 19.68
CA ASN A 381 0.05 14.25 20.03
C ASN A 381 1.50 14.50 20.45
N MET A 382 2.34 14.93 19.51
CA MET A 382 3.77 15.09 19.73
C MET A 382 4.16 16.25 20.67
N THR A 383 3.20 17.10 21.08
CA THR A 383 3.46 18.14 22.10
C THR A 383 3.97 17.52 23.41
N PHE A 384 3.46 16.34 23.79
CA PHE A 384 3.91 15.65 25.00
C PHE A 384 5.39 15.27 24.93
N LEU A 385 5.90 14.86 23.76
CA LEU A 385 7.32 14.55 23.58
C LEU A 385 8.14 15.85 23.61
N ALA A 386 7.68 16.89 22.93
CA ALA A 386 8.37 18.18 22.91
C ALA A 386 8.50 18.78 24.33
N GLU A 387 7.43 18.73 25.12
CA GLU A 387 7.42 19.18 26.52
C GLU A 387 8.35 18.35 27.39
N GLN A 388 8.31 17.01 27.27
CA GLN A 388 9.21 16.13 28.01
C GLN A 388 10.68 16.43 27.68
N LYS A 389 11.02 16.66 26.40
CA LYS A 389 12.38 17.04 25.98
C LYS A 389 12.79 18.39 26.53
N LYS A 390 11.89 19.39 26.53
CA LYS A 390 12.16 20.71 27.12
C LYS A 390 12.46 20.59 28.61
N GLU A 391 11.74 19.74 29.32
CA GLU A 391 11.95 19.52 30.75
C GLU A 391 13.28 18.78 31.02
N LEU A 392 13.60 17.75 30.23
CA LEU A 392 14.89 17.07 30.33
C LEU A 392 16.08 18.02 30.08
N LEU A 393 15.96 18.94 29.12
CA LEU A 393 16.97 19.97 28.87
C LEU A 393 17.10 20.95 30.03
N ARG A 394 15.99 21.33 30.68
CA ARG A 394 16.01 22.19 31.87
C ARG A 394 16.65 21.52 33.08
N LEU A 395 16.46 20.21 33.25
CA LEU A 395 17.06 19.45 34.35
C LEU A 395 18.55 19.17 34.12
N ALA A 396 19.02 19.21 32.87
CA ALA A 396 20.41 18.99 32.51
C ALA A 396 21.27 20.27 32.49
N ALA A 397 20.62 21.45 32.41
CA ALA A 397 21.25 22.76 32.51
C ALA A 397 21.33 23.20 33.98
#